data_AF-A0A2E4D8N5-F1
#
_entry.id   AF-A0A2E4D8N5-F1
#
_cell.length_a   1.000
_cell.length_b   1.000
_cell.length_c   1.000
_cell.angle_alpha   90.00
_cell.angle_beta   90.00
_cell.angle_gamma   90.00
#
_symmetry.space_group_name_H-M   'P 1'
#
loop_
_entity.id
_entity.type
_entity.pdbx_description
1 polymer ?
#
loop_
_entity_poly.entity_id
_entity_poly.type
_entity_poly.pdbx_seq_one_letter_code
_entity_poly.pdbx_strand_id
1 'polypeptide(L)'
;MHLVLYTLKTQFKTLFWYLLVIFLPLIALGIYVQNIPYIPYFFIIGLFAFRLITENEKAYQKRIKSSVTKHLLDVTGKPPSQKQIFKYQLIQSRFRETLFFSSLFAILIISIIFDLF
;
A
#
# COMPACT_ATOMS: atom_id res chain seq x y z
N MET A 1 -9.60 15.11 9.82
CA MET A 1 -10.06 14.79 8.45
C MET A 1 -8.96 15.00 7.39
N HIS A 2 -8.27 16.15 7.34
CA HIS A 2 -7.18 16.41 6.37
C HIS A 2 -6.03 15.38 6.35
N LEU A 3 -5.62 14.87 7.51
CA LEU A 3 -4.51 13.93 7.64
C LEU A 3 -4.78 12.58 6.97
N VAL A 4 -6.02 12.10 7.06
CA VAL A 4 -6.46 10.84 6.44
C VAL A 4 -6.53 11.00 4.92
N LEU A 5 -7.14 12.09 4.44
CA LEU A 5 -7.24 12.39 3.00
C LEU A 5 -5.86 12.55 2.35
N TYR A 6 -4.94 13.25 3.02
CA TYR A 6 -3.57 13.38 2.56
C TYR A 6 -2.85 12.03 2.50
N THR A 7 -3.03 11.18 3.52
CA THR A 7 -2.44 9.83 3.55
C THR A 7 -2.98 8.96 2.42
N LEU A 8 -4.30 8.95 2.18
CA LEU A 8 -4.93 8.27 1.05
C LEU A 8 -4.37 8.75 -0.29
N LYS A 9 -4.27 10.07 -0.50
CA LYS A 9 -3.71 10.64 -1.74
C LYS A 9 -2.28 10.20 -1.99
N THR A 10 -1.48 10.10 -0.93
CA THR A 10 -0.06 9.69 -1.04
C THR A 10 0.07 8.21 -1.38
N GLN A 11 -0.82 7.37 -0.87
CA GLN A 11 -0.82 5.92 -1.08
C GLN A 11 -1.66 5.45 -2.27
N PHE A 12 -2.43 6.35 -2.89
CA PHE A 12 -3.32 6.01 -4.00
C PHE A 12 -2.59 5.31 -5.15
N LYS A 13 -1.37 5.76 -5.48
CA LYS A 13 -0.55 5.12 -6.51
C LYS A 13 -0.21 3.67 -6.13
N THR A 14 0.20 3.42 -4.90
CA THR A 14 0.49 2.07 -4.39
C THR A 14 -0.74 1.19 -4.44
N LEU A 15 -1.89 1.72 -3.99
CA LEU A 15 -3.17 1.03 -3.97
C LEU A 15 -3.64 0.66 -5.39
N PHE A 16 -3.49 1.59 -6.34
CA PHE A 16 -3.76 1.36 -7.75
C PHE A 16 -2.89 0.25 -8.33
N TRP A 17 -1.59 0.22 -8.02
CA TRP A 17 -0.69 -0.83 -8.47
C TRP A 17 -1.03 -2.20 -7.88
N TYR A 18 -1.36 -2.27 -6.59
CA TYR A 18 -1.85 -3.52 -5.98
C TYR A 18 -3.12 -4.01 -6.67
N LEU A 19 -4.08 -3.12 -6.92
CA LEU A 19 -5.31 -3.48 -7.60
C LEU A 19 -5.04 -4.03 -9.00
N LEU A 20 -4.21 -3.34 -9.78
CA LEU A 20 -4.01 -3.65 -11.20
C LEU A 20 -3.08 -4.85 -11.43
N VAL A 21 -2.01 -4.98 -10.65
CA VAL A 21 -0.95 -6.00 -10.87
C VAL A 21 -1.21 -7.28 -10.10
N ILE A 22 -1.93 -7.20 -8.99
CA ILE A 22 -2.10 -8.34 -8.07
C ILE A 22 -3.55 -8.80 -8.08
N PHE A 23 -4.50 -7.93 -7.77
CA PHE A 23 -5.90 -8.33 -7.63
C PHE A 23 -6.58 -8.62 -8.97
N LEU A 24 -6.37 -7.79 -9.98
CA LEU A 24 -7.02 -7.96 -11.28
C LEU A 24 -6.60 -9.28 -11.95
N PRO A 25 -5.31 -9.67 -11.98
CA PRO A 25 -4.91 -10.97 -12.52
C PRO A 25 -5.34 -12.14 -11.64
N LEU A 26 -5.34 -12.00 -10.31
CA LEU A 26 -5.83 -13.06 -9.41
C LEU A 26 -7.32 -13.34 -9.65
N ILE A 27 -8.14 -12.30 -9.76
CA ILE A 27 -9.58 -12.42 -10.04
C ILE A 27 -9.79 -13.00 -11.45
N ALA A 28 -9.03 -12.54 -12.45
CA ALA A 28 -9.12 -13.10 -13.80
C ALA A 28 -8.81 -14.60 -13.80
N LEU A 29 -7.77 -15.04 -13.11
CA LEU A 29 -7.46 -16.46 -12.96
C LEU A 29 -8.56 -17.20 -12.20
N GLY A 30 -9.11 -16.63 -11.13
CA GLY A 30 -10.25 -17.19 -10.40
C GLY A 30 -11.49 -17.44 -11.26
N ILE A 31 -11.73 -16.58 -12.26
CA ILE A 31 -12.88 -16.71 -13.16
C ILE A 31 -12.60 -17.67 -14.33
N TYR A 32 -11.42 -17.60 -14.93
CA TYR A 32 -11.14 -18.27 -16.21
C TYR A 32 -10.33 -19.55 -16.09
N VAL A 33 -9.57 -19.74 -15.00
CA VAL A 33 -8.63 -20.84 -14.85
C VAL A 33 -8.74 -21.45 -13.46
N GLN A 34 -9.66 -22.40 -13.33
CA GLN A 34 -9.82 -23.20 -12.13
C GLN A 34 -8.80 -24.36 -12.15
N ASN A 35 -8.23 -24.72 -10.99
CA ASN A 35 -7.31 -25.85 -10.77
C ASN A 35 -5.80 -25.66 -11.09
N ILE A 36 -5.27 -24.44 -11.16
CA ILE A 36 -3.80 -24.31 -11.12
C ILE A 36 -3.36 -24.33 -9.64
N PRO A 37 -2.59 -25.35 -9.23
CA PRO A 37 -2.16 -25.47 -7.86
C PRO A 37 -1.22 -24.31 -7.50
N TYR A 38 -1.32 -23.87 -6.25
CA TYR A 38 -0.42 -22.87 -5.66
C TYR A 38 -0.49 -21.45 -6.26
N ILE A 39 -1.51 -21.11 -7.07
CA ILE A 39 -1.75 -19.74 -7.55
C ILE A 39 -1.65 -18.70 -6.41
N PRO A 40 -2.29 -18.89 -5.24
CA PRO A 40 -2.29 -17.90 -4.18
C PRO A 40 -0.88 -17.58 -3.69
N TYR A 41 0.00 -18.58 -3.62
CA TYR A 41 1.39 -18.40 -3.20
C TYR A 41 2.19 -17.58 -4.20
N PHE A 42 1.95 -17.74 -5.51
CA PHE A 42 2.57 -16.90 -6.53
C PHE A 42 2.22 -15.42 -6.33
N PHE A 43 0.95 -15.11 -6.06
CA PHE A 43 0.51 -13.73 -5.78
C PHE A 43 1.04 -13.19 -4.45
N ILE A 44 1.14 -14.03 -3.42
CA ILE A 44 1.78 -13.66 -2.15
C ILE A 44 3.25 -13.30 -2.37
N ILE A 45 4.01 -14.15 -3.07
CA ILE A 45 5.42 -13.90 -3.40
C ILE A 45 5.56 -12.63 -4.24
N GLY A 46 4.70 -12.45 -5.25
CA GLY A 46 4.65 -11.25 -6.08
C GLY A 46 4.40 -9.98 -5.27
N LEU A 47 3.51 -10.04 -4.28
CA LEU A 47 3.23 -8.92 -3.39
C LEU A 47 4.44 -8.55 -2.50
N PHE A 48 5.19 -9.54 -2.00
CA PHE A 48 6.46 -9.31 -1.31
C PHE A 48 7.55 -8.72 -2.24
N ALA A 49 7.70 -9.25 -3.45
CA ALA A 49 8.66 -8.73 -4.42
C ALA A 49 8.35 -7.28 -4.80
N PHE A 50 7.07 -6.96 -5.05
CA PHE A 50 6.63 -5.61 -5.33
C PHE A 50 6.96 -4.66 -4.18
N ARG A 51 6.71 -5.08 -2.93
CA ARG A 51 7.06 -4.31 -1.73
C ARG A 51 8.56 -4.00 -1.70
N LEU A 52 9.42 -5.00 -1.91
CA LEU A 52 10.87 -4.80 -1.90
C LEU A 52 11.34 -3.81 -2.98
N ILE A 53 10.77 -3.88 -4.18
CA ILE A 53 11.16 -3.02 -5.32
C ILE A 53 10.66 -1.58 -5.13
N THR A 54 9.42 -1.42 -4.65
CA THR A 54 8.77 -0.10 -4.59
C THR A 54 8.97 0.64 -3.27
N GLU A 55 9.25 -0.08 -2.18
CA GLU A 55 9.34 0.48 -0.83
C GLU A 55 10.79 0.63 -0.35
N ASN A 56 11.61 1.40 -1.06
CA ASN A 56 12.87 1.87 -0.49
C ASN A 56 12.59 2.85 0.67
N GLU A 57 12.67 2.32 1.89
CA GLU A 57 12.36 3.00 3.15
C GLU A 57 13.00 4.39 3.26
N LYS A 58 14.28 4.52 2.88
CA LYS A 58 15.02 5.79 2.97
C LYS A 58 14.52 6.83 1.97
N ALA A 59 14.27 6.40 0.73
CA ALA A 59 13.74 7.28 -0.32
C ALA A 59 12.31 7.73 0.02
N TYR A 60 11.50 6.81 0.55
CA TYR A 60 10.13 7.06 0.98
C TYR A 60 10.07 8.05 2.14
N GLN A 61 10.87 7.85 3.20
CA GLN A 61 10.94 8.78 4.34
C GLN A 61 11.37 10.19 3.91
N LYS A 62 12.33 10.31 2.99
CA LYS A 62 12.77 11.61 2.44
C LYS A 62 11.64 12.30 1.66
N ARG A 63 10.93 11.55 0.81
CA ARG A 63 9.80 12.06 0.02
C ARG A 63 8.65 12.52 0.91
N ILE A 64 8.28 11.71 1.91
CA ILE A 64 7.23 12.07 2.87
C ILE A 64 7.63 13.28 3.68
N LYS A 65 8.87 13.34 4.17
CA LYS A 65 9.34 14.48 4.97
C LYS A 65 9.13 15.79 4.21
N SER A 66 9.60 15.86 2.96
CA SER A 66 9.42 17.05 2.12
C SER A 66 7.96 17.38 1.88
N SER A 67 7.14 16.37 1.54
CA SER A 67 5.73 16.55 1.23
C SER A 67 4.90 16.95 2.45
N VAL A 68 5.15 16.34 3.61
CA VAL A 68 4.50 16.66 4.90
C VAL A 68 4.90 18.06 5.37
N THR A 69 6.18 18.44 5.22
CA THR A 69 6.62 19.78 5.59
C THR A 69 5.91 20.84 4.76
N LYS A 70 5.82 20.66 3.44
CA LYS A 70 5.05 21.56 2.56
C LYS A 70 3.58 21.60 2.95
N HIS A 71 2.94 20.44 3.10
CA HIS A 71 1.51 20.38 3.43
C HIS A 71 1.17 21.04 4.78
N LEU A 72 2.00 20.82 5.80
CA LEU A 72 1.80 21.46 7.11
C LEU A 72 2.05 22.96 7.05
N LEU A 73 3.04 23.42 6.27
CA LEU A 73 3.28 24.84 6.05
C LEU A 73 2.07 25.50 5.37
N ASP A 74 1.51 24.87 4.33
CA ASP A 74 0.36 25.37 3.58
C ASP A 74 -0.90 25.46 4.47
N VAL A 75 -1.09 24.50 5.40
CA VAL A 75 -2.27 24.44 6.26
C VAL A 75 -2.15 25.33 7.50
N THR A 76 -0.95 25.43 8.09
CA THR A 76 -0.77 26.12 9.37
C THR A 76 -0.10 27.49 9.26
N GLY A 77 0.45 27.84 8.09
CA GLY A 77 1.21 29.06 7.84
C GLY A 77 2.54 29.14 8.61
N LYS A 78 2.92 28.08 9.34
CA LYS A 78 4.11 28.03 10.20
C LYS A 78 4.97 26.81 9.86
N PRO A 79 6.31 26.91 10.02
CA PRO A 79 7.19 25.77 9.84
C PRO A 79 6.84 24.67 10.87
N PRO A 80 6.57 23.43 10.42
CA PRO A 80 6.18 22.36 11.32
C PRO A 80 7.33 21.89 12.19
N SER A 81 7.02 21.60 13.46
CA SER A 81 7.97 21.01 14.40
C SER A 81 8.41 19.61 13.96
N GLN A 82 9.62 19.19 14.37
CA GLN A 82 10.07 17.81 14.13
C GLN A 82 9.12 16.75 14.70
N LYS A 83 8.51 17.01 15.87
CA LYS A 83 7.51 16.11 16.47
C LYS A 83 6.29 15.91 15.57
N GLN A 84 5.80 16.99 14.93
CA GLN A 84 4.68 16.90 14.00
C GLN A 84 5.07 16.13 12.74
N ILE A 85 6.22 16.42 12.14
CA ILE A 85 6.72 15.70 10.96
C ILE A 85 6.84 14.20 11.26
N PHE A 86 7.44 13.85 12.40
CA PHE A 86 7.60 12.46 12.83
C PHE A 86 6.25 11.76 13.03
N LYS A 87 5.26 12.42 13.65
CA LYS A 87 3.91 11.86 13.83
C LYS A 87 3.25 11.54 12.48
N TYR A 88 3.37 12.42 11.49
CA TYR A 88 2.83 12.19 10.15
C TYR A 88 3.57 11.06 9.41
N GLN A 89 4.89 11.01 9.53
CA GLN A 89 5.68 9.91 8.96
C GLN A 89 5.29 8.56 9.55
N LEU A 90 5.12 8.48 10.88
CA LEU A 90 4.70 7.26 11.56
C LEU A 90 3.33 6.80 11.08
N ILE A 91 2.36 7.72 10.94
CA ILE A 91 1.02 7.40 10.44
C ILE A 91 1.09 6.89 9.00
N GLN A 92 1.87 7.52 8.12
CA GLN A 92 2.03 7.06 6.74
C GLN A 92 2.72 5.70 6.65
N SER A 93 3.71 5.41 7.51
CA SER A 93 4.37 4.10 7.54
C SER A 93 3.39 3.02 7.99
N ARG A 94 2.68 3.24 9.10
CA ARG A 94 1.67 2.30 9.61
C ARG A 94 0.56 2.05 8.59
N PHE A 95 0.09 3.08 7.91
CA PHE A 95 -0.95 2.92 6.89
C PHE A 95 -0.48 2.05 5.72
N ARG A 96 0.79 2.19 5.30
CA ARG A 96 1.39 1.35 4.26
C ARG A 96 1.52 -0.11 4.72
N GLU A 97 1.93 -0.35 5.96
CA GLU A 97 1.94 -1.69 6.55
C GLU A 97 0.53 -2.29 6.60
N THR A 98 -0.47 -1.51 7.05
CA THR A 98 -1.87 -1.93 7.05
C THR A 98 -2.33 -2.29 5.65
N LEU A 99 -2.05 -1.46 4.64
CA LEU A 99 -2.39 -1.76 3.24
C LEU A 99 -1.75 -3.07 2.76
N PHE A 100 -0.49 -3.31 3.09
CA PHE A 100 0.20 -4.55 2.73
C PHE A 100 -0.48 -5.77 3.37
N PHE A 101 -0.72 -5.75 4.68
CA PHE A 101 -1.37 -6.86 5.39
C PHE A 101 -2.82 -7.06 4.95
N SER A 102 -3.58 -5.99 4.75
CA SER A 102 -4.93 -6.06 4.18
C SER A 102 -4.90 -6.67 2.78
N SER A 103 -3.87 -6.41 1.99
CA SER A 103 -3.74 -6.98 0.64
C SER A 103 -3.42 -8.47 0.69
N LEU A 104 -2.52 -8.91 1.58
CA LEU A 104 -2.28 -10.33 1.85
C LEU A 104 -3.58 -11.05 2.25
N PHE A 105 -4.31 -10.46 3.19
CA PHE A 105 -5.57 -11.03 3.65
C PHE A 105 -6.63 -11.11 2.54
N ALA A 106 -6.71 -10.09 1.69
CA ALA A 106 -7.61 -10.08 0.55
C ALA A 106 -7.26 -11.16 -0.49
N ILE A 107 -5.96 -11.42 -0.75
CA ILE A 107 -5.53 -12.53 -1.61
C ILE A 107 -6.07 -13.86 -1.07
N LEU A 108 -5.95 -14.10 0.24
CA LEU A 108 -6.45 -15.32 0.87
C LEU A 108 -7.97 -15.44 0.72
N ILE A 109 -8.73 -14.38 0.99
CA ILE A 109 -10.19 -14.39 0.83
C ILE A 109 -10.59 -14.69 -0.61
N ILE A 110 -10.00 -13.99 -1.59
CA ILE A 110 -10.29 -14.21 -3.01
C ILE A 110 -9.96 -15.66 -3.39
N SER A 111 -8.84 -16.18 -2.91
CA SER A 111 -8.42 -17.56 -3.18
C SER A 111 -9.42 -18.58 -2.62
N ILE A 112 -10.00 -18.33 -1.44
CA ILE A 112 -11.06 -19.18 -0.86
C ILE A 112 -12.35 -19.09 -1.69
N ILE A 113 -12.76 -17.87 -2.06
CA ILE A 113 -14.01 -17.64 -2.81
C ILE A 113 -13.99 -18.33 -4.18
N PHE A 114 -12.84 -18.37 -4.83
CA PHE A 114 -12.66 -18.98 -6.16
C PHE A 114 -12.07 -20.39 -6.13
N ASP A 115 -11.93 -21.01 -4.96
CA ASP A 115 -11.38 -22.36 -4.77
C ASP A 115 -10.03 -22.57 -5.48
N LEU A 116 -9.09 -21.64 -5.23
CA LEU A 116 -7.78 -21.58 -5.89
C LEU A 116 -6.64 -22.29 -5.11
N PHE A 117 -6.96 -23.07 -4.07
CA PHE A 117 -5.99 -23.79 -3.26
C PHE A 117 -5.58 -25.15 -3.84
#